data_AF-A0A1Y1Q8U2-F1
#
_entry.id   AF-A0A1Y1Q8U2-F1
#
_cell.length_a   1.000
_cell.length_b   1.000
_cell.length_c   1.000
_cell.angle_alpha   90.00
_cell.angle_beta   90.00
_cell.angle_gamma   90.00
#
_symmetry.space_group_name_H-M   'P 1'
#
loop_
_entity.id
_entity.type
_entity.pdbx_description
1 polymer ?
#
loop_
_entity_poly.entity_id
_entity_poly.type
_entity_poly.pdbx_seq_one_letter_code
_entity_poly.pdbx_strand_id
1 'polypeptide(L)' 'RYKFSYYDSIIVSSALLSGCQVLYSEDMQHSLLVENQLTIIDPFVQC' A
#
# COMPACT_ATOMS: atom_id res chain seq x y z
N ARG A 1 -8.94 4.63 -9.53
CA ARG A 1 -9.48 4.06 -8.29
C ARG A 1 -8.66 4.43 -7.05
N TYR A 2 -7.32 4.59 -7.12
CA TYR A 2 -6.50 5.04 -5.96
C TYR A 2 -5.39 6.10 -6.26
N LYS A 3 -5.32 6.62 -7.49
CA LYS A 3 -4.37 7.68 -7.93
C LYS A 3 -2.88 7.45 -7.60
N PHE A 4 -2.43 6.20 -7.62
CA PHE A 4 -1.01 5.87 -7.52
C PHE A 4 -0.20 6.41 -8.71
N SER A 5 1.05 6.79 -8.47
CA SER A 5 2.03 7.01 -9.53
C SER A 5 2.34 5.69 -10.23
N TYR A 6 2.99 5.75 -11.39
CA TYR A 6 3.33 4.54 -12.15
C TYR A 6 4.15 3.53 -11.32
N TYR A 7 5.19 3.99 -10.62
CA TYR A 7 6.03 3.12 -9.79
C TYR A 7 5.29 2.58 -8.56
N ASP A 8 4.54 3.44 -7.87
CA ASP A 8 3.68 3.05 -6.74
C ASP A 8 2.72 1.92 -7.14
N SER A 9 2.15 2.01 -8.35
CA SER A 9 1.23 0.99 -8.85
C SER A 9 1.91 -0.37 -9.07
N ILE A 10 3.20 -0.38 -9.47
CA ILE A 10 3.97 -1.63 -9.61
C ILE A 10 4.24 -2.25 -8.25
N ILE A 11 4.60 -1.45 -7.25
CA ILE A 11 4.86 -1.92 -5.88
C ILE A 11 3.58 -2.53 -5.29
N VAL A 12 2.47 -1.80 -5.36
CA VAL A 12 1.15 -2.25 -4.87
C VAL A 12 0.71 -3.52 -5.60
N SER A 13 0.87 -3.58 -6.94
CA SER A 13 0.51 -4.78 -7.71
C SER A 13 1.35 -5.99 -7.33
N SER A 14 2.65 -5.79 -7.09
CA SER A 14 3.55 -6.87 -6.68
C SER A 14 3.17 -7.43 -5.30
N ALA A 15 2.87 -6.54 -4.35
CA ALA A 15 2.41 -6.92 -3.01
C ALA A 15 1.06 -7.68 -3.03
N LEU A 16 0.14 -7.26 -3.91
CA LEU A 16 -1.12 -7.98 -4.12
C LEU A 16 -0.88 -9.37 -4.73
N LEU A 17 -0.02 -9.48 -5.73
CA LEU A 17 0.31 -10.74 -6.39
C LEU A 17 1.00 -11.74 -5.45
N SER A 18 1.81 -11.25 -4.49
CA SER A 18 2.43 -12.09 -3.46
C SER A 18 1.50 -12.43 -2.30
N GLY A 19 0.26 -11.93 -2.29
CA GLY A 19 -0.69 -12.15 -1.19
C GLY A 19 -0.30 -11.45 0.11
N CYS A 20 0.46 -10.35 0.03
CA CYS A 20 0.80 -9.56 1.20
C CYS A 20 -0.45 -8.87 1.76
N GLN A 21 -0.56 -8.86 3.09
CA GLN A 21 -1.65 -8.17 3.79
C GLN A 21 -1.29 -6.73 4.18
N VAL A 22 0.00 -6.45 4.31
CA VAL A 22 0.53 -5.14 4.73
C VAL A 22 1.65 -4.71 3.79
N LEU A 23 1.59 -3.46 3.31
CA LEU A 23 2.66 -2.76 2.60
C LEU A 23 3.12 -1.57 3.44
N TYR A 24 4.38 -1.57 3.87
CA TYR A 24 4.94 -0.45 4.60
C TYR A 24 5.47 0.62 3.64
N SER A 25 5.02 1.86 3.79
CA SER A 25 5.47 2.99 2.98
C SER A 25 5.21 4.32 3.67
N GLU A 26 6.23 5.18 3.73
CA GLU A 26 6.15 6.55 4.28
C GLU A 26 5.50 7.55 3.30
N ASP A 27 5.62 7.30 1.99
CA ASP A 27 5.11 8.22 0.96
C ASP A 27 3.65 7.96 0.59
N MET A 28 3.16 6.73 0.80
CA MET A 28 1.80 6.34 0.43
C MET A 28 0.79 6.64 1.53
N GLN A 29 -0.48 6.78 1.14
CA GLN A 29 -1.56 7.08 2.07
C GLN A 29 -1.68 6.01 3.17
N HIS A 30 -1.38 6.40 4.41
CA HIS A 30 -1.50 5.55 5.58
C HIS A 30 -2.94 5.04 5.76
N SER A 31 -3.07 3.77 6.18
CA SER A 31 -4.34 3.04 6.35
C SER A 31 -5.20 2.89 5.08
N LEU A 32 -4.61 3.04 3.89
CA LEU A 32 -5.31 2.78 2.63
C LEU A 32 -5.48 1.26 2.42
N LEU A 33 -6.73 0.81 2.27
CA LEU A 33 -7.07 -0.57 1.93
C LEU A 33 -7.23 -0.73 0.40
N VAL A 34 -6.38 -1.56 -0.20
CA VAL A 34 -6.37 -1.86 -1.63
C VAL A 34 -6.93 -3.26 -1.87
N GLU A 35 -7.94 -3.35 -2.74
CA GLU A 35 -8.63 -4.59 -3.14
C GLU A 35 -9.06 -5.49 -1.97
N ASN A 36 -9.39 -4.86 -0.83
CA ASN A 36 -9.80 -5.51 0.41
C ASN A 36 -8.82 -6.60 0.93
N GLN A 37 -7.56 -6.50 0.54
CA GLN A 37 -6.52 -7.50 0.80
C GLN A 37 -5.23 -6.87 1.33
N LEU A 38 -4.79 -5.76 0.75
CA LEU A 38 -3.53 -5.11 1.09
C LEU A 38 -3.80 -3.79 1.83
N THR A 39 -3.25 -3.63 3.02
CA THR A 39 -3.30 -2.38 3.78
C THR A 39 -1.96 -1.67 3.73
N ILE A 40 -1.96 -0.39 3.37
CA ILE A 40 -0.76 0.43 3.38
C ILE A 40 -0.59 1.06 4.77
N ILE A 41 0.58 0.87 5.37
CA ILE A 41 0.90 1.40 6.69
C ILE A 41 2.18 2.24 6.60
N ASP A 42 2.05 3.53 6.88
CA ASP A 42 3.20 4.36 7.22
C ASP A 42 3.73 3.97 8.61
N PRO A 43 4.97 3.46 8.74
CA PRO A 43 5.55 3.02 10.00
C PRO A 43 5.92 4.18 10.95
N PHE A 44 5.92 5.43 10.48
CA PHE A 44 6.28 6.61 11.28
C PHE A 44 5.08 7.32 11.89
N VAL A 45 3.86 6.95 11.47
CA VAL A 45 2.63 7.43 12.12
C VAL A 45 2.48 6.71 13.46
N GLN A 46 3.00 7.32 14.52
CA GLN A 46 2.71 6.93 15.90
C GLN A 46 1.30 7.39 16.28
N CYS A 47 0.58 6.54 17.02
CA CYS A 47 -0.71 6.85 17.64
C CYS A 47 -0.62 8.04 18.61
#